data_AF-A0A535ZWF3-F1
#
_entry.id   AF-A0A535ZWF3-F1
#
_cell.length_a   1.000
_cell.length_b   1.000
_cell.length_c   1.000
_cell.angle_alpha   90.00
_cell.angle_beta   90.00
_cell.angle_gamma   90.00
#
_symmetry.space_group_name_H-M   'P 1'
#
loop_
_entity.id
_entity.type
_entity.pdbx_description
1 polymer ?
#
loop_
_entity_poly.entity_id
_entity_poly.type
_entity_poly.pdbx_seq_one_letter_code
_entity_poly.pdbx_strand_id
1 'polypeptide(L)'
;MGMPVFVMSDLELPIRGRTYREPDGPHSVVVRGRDLEAALQHVAARKDCRTLAVIGLPSDDRDLSVLAGRRLFLVDGDSARLRDFAEIALRAEADVEWIRASSPPFDRLADALLPVGSIVLAAGSSTRMSGPQKVLLEFDGRPMIRSVIEAASDGGCHQIVVVYSSDEVKSAVGGDAELVHNPRAHTGMASSLQAGLRAMRQDMEAALVMLGDQPMVGSRTVSALLRGWRREGARPAVAVARDEGKWAPPVVLARELWDELMTLEGDAGARQLLDRRPELVDVVPTLDRLDDIDTPADYANIVRLFPRPKPTPKA
;
A
#
# COMPACT_ATOMS: atom_id res chain seq x y z
N MET A 1 2.13 1.80 -16.41
CA MET A 1 1.23 2.97 -16.30
C MET A 1 0.41 2.86 -15.04
N GLY A 2 0.64 3.74 -14.06
CA GLY A 2 -0.31 3.97 -12.95
C GLY A 2 -1.59 4.53 -13.49
N MET A 3 -2.69 4.23 -12.81
CA MET A 3 -4.02 4.72 -13.08
C MET A 3 -4.15 6.18 -12.64
N PRO A 4 -4.22 7.12 -13.58
CA PRO A 4 -4.58 8.48 -13.24
C PRO A 4 -5.94 8.62 -12.56
N VAL A 5 -6.07 9.64 -11.70
CA VAL A 5 -7.35 10.07 -11.14
C VAL A 5 -7.83 11.24 -11.99
N PHE A 6 -9.03 11.13 -12.54
CA PHE A 6 -9.69 12.12 -13.39
C PHE A 6 -10.90 12.68 -12.65
N VAL A 7 -11.05 14.01 -12.62
CA VAL A 7 -12.20 14.67 -11.99
C VAL A 7 -13.05 15.25 -13.11
N MET A 8 -14.36 15.01 -13.12
CA MET A 8 -15.26 15.53 -14.20
C MET A 8 -16.22 16.63 -13.75
N SER A 9 -16.14 17.03 -12.49
CA SER A 9 -16.99 18.07 -11.89
C SER A 9 -16.12 19.17 -11.32
N ASP A 10 -16.70 20.28 -10.88
CA ASP A 10 -16.06 21.39 -10.16
C ASP A 10 -15.57 21.02 -8.72
N LEU A 11 -15.14 19.77 -8.52
CA LEU A 11 -14.52 19.29 -7.28
C LEU A 11 -13.04 19.67 -7.21
N GLU A 12 -12.71 20.65 -6.36
CA GLU A 12 -11.32 20.84 -5.95
C GLU A 12 -10.89 19.71 -4.99
N LEU A 13 -10.18 18.71 -5.52
CA LEU A 13 -9.59 17.62 -4.74
C LEU A 13 -8.07 17.78 -4.67
N PRO A 14 -7.47 17.96 -3.48
CA PRO A 14 -6.02 18.04 -3.31
C PRO A 14 -5.39 16.64 -3.40
N ILE A 15 -5.50 15.99 -4.56
CA ILE A 15 -4.91 14.67 -4.85
C ILE A 15 -3.98 14.81 -6.05
N ARG A 16 -2.67 14.82 -5.76
CA ARG A 16 -1.57 14.94 -6.77
C ARG A 16 -1.76 16.08 -7.79
N GLY A 17 -2.47 17.17 -7.44
CA GLY A 17 -2.54 18.41 -8.21
C GLY A 17 -2.95 18.25 -9.66
N ARG A 18 -3.84 17.28 -9.94
CA ARG A 18 -4.17 16.91 -11.32
C ARG A 18 -5.06 17.98 -11.95
N THR A 19 -4.48 18.80 -12.81
CA THR A 19 -5.25 19.65 -13.72
C THR A 19 -6.16 18.76 -14.56
N TYR A 20 -7.44 19.12 -14.62
CA TYR A 20 -8.48 18.46 -15.40
C TYR A 20 -8.04 18.20 -16.85
N ARG A 21 -7.56 16.98 -17.10
CA ARG A 21 -7.34 16.43 -18.43
C ARG A 21 -7.66 14.96 -18.40
N GLU A 22 -8.40 14.55 -19.42
CA GLU A 22 -8.71 13.16 -19.62
C GLU A 22 -7.39 12.38 -19.76
N PRO A 23 -7.18 11.34 -18.96
CA PRO A 23 -5.92 10.62 -18.99
C PRO A 23 -5.82 9.63 -20.14
N ASP A 24 -4.58 9.42 -20.60
CA ASP A 24 -4.23 8.31 -21.47
C ASP A 24 -4.13 7.01 -20.66
N GLY A 25 -4.95 6.02 -20.99
CA GLY A 25 -4.93 4.68 -20.39
C GLY A 25 -5.76 4.51 -19.11
N PRO A 26 -5.46 3.45 -18.32
CA PRO A 26 -6.24 3.07 -17.13
C PRO A 26 -6.43 4.24 -16.16
N HIS A 27 -7.61 4.42 -15.59
CA HIS A 27 -7.85 5.56 -14.69
C HIS A 27 -9.06 5.37 -13.76
N SER A 28 -9.17 6.26 -12.78
CA SER A 28 -10.31 6.37 -11.87
C SER A 28 -10.98 7.73 -12.07
N VAL A 29 -12.30 7.79 -11.92
CA VAL A 29 -13.08 9.03 -12.09
C VAL A 29 -13.70 9.46 -10.76
N VAL A 30 -13.71 10.77 -10.49
CA VAL A 30 -14.44 11.36 -9.36
C VAL A 30 -15.41 12.43 -9.84
N VAL A 31 -16.67 12.30 -9.45
CA VAL A 31 -17.75 13.23 -9.84
C VAL A 31 -18.65 13.59 -8.67
N ARG A 32 -19.36 14.71 -8.78
CA ARG A 32 -20.56 14.96 -7.98
C ARG A 32 -21.72 14.15 -8.53
N GLY A 33 -22.70 13.78 -7.70
CA GLY A 33 -23.87 13.02 -8.18
C GLY A 33 -24.64 13.72 -9.30
N ARG A 34 -24.66 15.06 -9.34
CA ARG A 34 -25.26 15.83 -10.44
C ARG A 34 -24.60 15.60 -11.81
N ASP A 35 -23.34 15.17 -11.81
CA ASP A 35 -22.52 14.94 -13.00
C ASP A 35 -22.38 13.44 -13.31
N LEU A 36 -23.12 12.58 -12.60
CA LEU A 36 -23.04 11.12 -12.73
C LEU A 36 -23.34 10.65 -14.15
N GLU A 37 -24.33 11.23 -14.83
CA GLU A 37 -24.70 10.85 -16.20
C GLU A 37 -23.50 10.99 -17.17
N ALA A 38 -22.81 12.12 -17.12
CA ALA A 38 -21.60 12.34 -17.93
C ALA A 38 -20.50 11.34 -17.55
N ALA A 39 -20.36 11.01 -16.26
CA ALA A 39 -19.42 10.01 -15.79
C ALA A 39 -19.73 8.60 -16.31
N LEU A 40 -21.00 8.20 -16.33
CA LEU A 40 -21.42 6.89 -16.84
C LEU A 40 -21.17 6.79 -18.35
N GLN A 41 -21.43 7.86 -19.12
CA GLN A 41 -21.09 7.93 -20.54
C GLN A 41 -19.58 7.77 -20.78
N HIS A 42 -18.78 8.43 -19.94
CA HIS A 42 -17.32 8.30 -19.96
C HIS A 42 -16.87 6.87 -19.65
N VAL A 43 -17.38 6.27 -18.57
CA VAL A 43 -17.06 4.89 -18.19
C VAL A 43 -17.46 3.88 -19.28
N ALA A 44 -18.58 4.11 -19.96
CA ALA A 44 -19.03 3.31 -21.08
C ALA A 44 -18.08 3.42 -22.29
N ALA A 45 -17.61 4.63 -22.59
CA ALA A 45 -16.66 4.88 -23.68
C ALA A 45 -15.23 4.39 -23.36
N ARG A 46 -14.86 4.36 -22.07
CA ARG A 46 -13.52 4.08 -21.57
C ARG A 46 -13.48 2.78 -20.77
N LYS A 47 -13.18 1.67 -21.46
CA LYS A 47 -12.99 0.34 -20.82
C LYS A 47 -11.85 0.31 -19.80
N ASP A 48 -10.94 1.27 -19.90
CA ASP A 48 -9.78 1.44 -19.03
C ASP A 48 -10.11 2.25 -17.75
N CYS A 49 -11.32 2.83 -17.62
CA CYS A 49 -11.78 3.44 -16.37
C CYS A 49 -12.15 2.36 -15.33
N ARG A 50 -11.31 2.07 -14.32
CA ARG A 50 -11.60 0.95 -13.40
C ARG A 50 -12.43 1.32 -12.17
N THR A 51 -12.41 2.59 -11.77
CA THR A 51 -13.09 3.05 -10.55
C THR A 51 -13.88 4.32 -10.82
N LEU A 52 -15.11 4.40 -10.31
CA LEU A 52 -15.92 5.62 -10.28
C LEU A 52 -16.22 5.99 -8.81
N ALA A 53 -15.95 7.22 -8.41
CA ALA A 53 -16.33 7.77 -7.12
C ALA A 53 -17.39 8.85 -7.29
N VAL A 54 -18.49 8.75 -6.54
CA VAL A 54 -19.64 9.66 -6.61
C VAL A 54 -19.81 10.35 -5.26
N ILE A 55 -19.67 11.68 -5.25
CA ILE A 55 -19.79 12.53 -4.06
C ILE A 55 -21.12 13.28 -4.09
N GLY A 56 -21.93 13.11 -3.03
CA GLY A 56 -23.28 13.63 -2.94
C GLY A 56 -24.14 12.96 -4.01
N LEU A 57 -24.78 11.85 -3.65
CA LEU A 57 -25.52 11.00 -4.59
C LEU A 57 -26.60 11.80 -5.33
N PRO A 58 -27.02 11.36 -6.53
CA PRO A 58 -28.19 11.92 -7.19
C PRO A 58 -29.49 11.52 -6.47
N SER A 59 -30.57 12.24 -6.74
CA SER A 59 -31.90 11.95 -6.14
C SER A 59 -32.74 11.01 -6.99
N ASP A 60 -32.29 10.74 -8.22
CA ASP A 60 -32.95 9.92 -9.21
C ASP A 60 -32.17 8.62 -9.47
N ASP A 61 -32.92 7.57 -9.78
CA ASP A 61 -32.37 6.27 -10.15
C ASP A 61 -31.70 6.36 -11.53
N ARG A 62 -30.52 5.77 -11.66
CA ARG A 62 -29.74 5.73 -12.90
C ARG A 62 -29.44 4.30 -13.30
N ASP A 63 -29.32 4.07 -14.60
CA ASP A 63 -28.83 2.78 -15.09
C ASP A 63 -27.33 2.67 -14.82
N LEU A 64 -26.98 1.75 -13.91
CA LEU A 64 -25.60 1.51 -13.48
C LEU A 64 -24.97 0.29 -14.16
N SER A 65 -25.64 -0.32 -15.15
CA SER A 65 -25.17 -1.54 -15.83
C SER A 65 -23.76 -1.41 -16.43
N VAL A 66 -23.36 -0.21 -16.84
CA VAL A 66 -22.01 0.09 -17.35
C VAL A 66 -20.89 -0.09 -16.31
N LEU A 67 -21.25 -0.19 -15.02
CA LEU A 67 -20.34 -0.40 -13.89
C LEU A 67 -20.12 -1.86 -13.53
N ALA A 68 -20.72 -2.82 -14.25
CA ALA A 68 -20.52 -4.23 -14.00
C ALA A 68 -19.02 -4.61 -13.96
N GLY A 69 -18.58 -5.22 -12.87
CA GLY A 69 -17.18 -5.60 -12.64
C GLY A 69 -16.21 -4.44 -12.37
N ARG A 70 -16.73 -3.22 -12.14
CA ARG A 70 -15.94 -2.01 -11.80
C ARG A 70 -16.17 -1.61 -10.35
N ARG A 71 -15.18 -0.92 -9.77
CA ARG A 71 -15.29 -0.38 -8.41
C ARG A 71 -16.11 0.90 -8.40
N LEU A 72 -17.10 0.97 -7.52
CA LEU A 72 -17.94 2.13 -7.30
C LEU A 72 -17.79 2.60 -5.84
N PHE A 73 -17.35 3.84 -5.66
CA PHE A 73 -17.13 4.43 -4.35
C PHE A 73 -18.17 5.53 -4.08
N LEU A 74 -19.04 5.35 -3.09
CA LEU A 74 -20.13 6.27 -2.80
C LEU A 74 -19.82 7.13 -1.58
N VAL A 75 -20.08 8.43 -1.65
CA VAL A 75 -19.94 9.34 -0.51
C VAL A 75 -21.19 10.20 -0.37
N ASP A 76 -21.94 10.02 0.71
CA ASP A 76 -23.10 10.87 1.04
C ASP A 76 -23.29 10.97 2.56
N GLY A 77 -23.89 12.06 3.04
CA GLY A 77 -24.23 12.21 4.44
C GLY A 77 -25.47 11.40 4.85
N ASP A 78 -26.35 11.11 3.88
CA ASP A 78 -27.60 10.42 4.10
C ASP A 78 -27.45 8.90 3.96
N SER A 79 -27.79 8.19 5.04
CA SER A 79 -27.67 6.72 5.09
C SER A 79 -28.73 5.99 4.26
N ALA A 80 -29.93 6.57 4.10
CA ALA A 80 -30.97 5.97 3.28
C ALA A 80 -30.56 6.04 1.80
N ARG A 81 -30.10 7.22 1.36
CA ARG A 81 -29.62 7.41 -0.02
C ARG A 81 -28.43 6.51 -0.36
N LEU A 82 -27.46 6.38 0.55
CA LEU A 82 -26.35 5.44 0.38
C LEU A 82 -26.84 4.01 0.17
N ARG A 83 -27.77 3.57 1.01
CA ARG A 83 -28.31 2.21 0.95
C ARG A 83 -29.04 1.97 -0.37
N ASP A 84 -29.99 2.84 -0.72
CA ASP A 84 -30.82 2.68 -1.91
C ASP A 84 -29.95 2.65 -3.17
N PHE A 85 -28.99 3.57 -3.27
CA PHE A 85 -28.07 3.64 -4.40
C PHE A 85 -27.11 2.45 -4.46
N ALA A 86 -26.58 2.00 -3.31
CA ALA A 86 -25.74 0.81 -3.25
C ALA A 86 -26.50 -0.45 -3.67
N GLU A 87 -27.78 -0.59 -3.29
CA GLU A 87 -28.61 -1.72 -3.71
C GLU A 87 -28.81 -1.75 -5.24
N ILE A 88 -28.99 -0.59 -5.88
CA ILE A 88 -29.05 -0.49 -7.35
C ILE A 88 -27.70 -0.89 -7.98
N ALA A 89 -26.59 -0.38 -7.44
CA ALA A 89 -25.26 -0.67 -7.96
C ALA A 89 -24.85 -2.14 -7.81
N LEU A 90 -25.18 -2.77 -6.68
CA LEU A 90 -24.94 -4.20 -6.46
C LEU A 90 -25.75 -5.08 -7.44
N ARG A 91 -27.00 -4.70 -7.75
CA ARG A 91 -27.80 -5.38 -8.79
C ARG A 91 -27.21 -5.23 -10.18
N ALA A 92 -26.47 -4.15 -10.43
CA ALA A 92 -25.71 -3.93 -11.65
C ALA A 92 -24.31 -4.59 -11.64
N GLU A 93 -24.02 -5.43 -10.65
CA GLU A 93 -22.74 -6.15 -10.51
C GLU A 93 -21.51 -5.24 -10.34
N ALA A 94 -21.69 -4.03 -9.79
CA ALA A 94 -20.58 -3.18 -9.38
C ALA A 94 -20.00 -3.63 -8.03
N ASP A 95 -18.69 -3.45 -7.84
CA ASP A 95 -18.02 -3.64 -6.55
C ASP A 95 -18.14 -2.36 -5.71
N VAL A 96 -19.03 -2.37 -4.71
CA VAL A 96 -19.48 -1.16 -4.02
C VAL A 96 -18.79 -0.98 -2.67
N GLU A 97 -18.16 0.17 -2.49
CA GLU A 97 -17.71 0.69 -1.21
C GLU A 97 -18.38 2.04 -0.93
N TRP A 98 -18.63 2.38 0.34
CA TRP A 98 -19.22 3.67 0.68
C TRP A 98 -18.69 4.30 1.97
N ILE A 99 -18.80 5.63 2.03
CA ILE A 99 -18.56 6.40 3.24
C ILE A 99 -19.75 7.30 3.53
N ARG A 100 -20.23 7.22 4.77
CA ARG A 100 -21.18 8.18 5.32
C ARG A 100 -20.47 9.46 5.76
N ALA A 101 -20.53 10.51 4.94
CA ALA A 101 -19.98 11.82 5.24
C ALA A 101 -20.66 12.93 4.40
N SER A 102 -20.97 14.06 5.05
CA SER A 102 -21.54 15.25 4.37
C SER A 102 -20.52 16.01 3.51
N SER A 103 -19.24 15.68 3.63
CA SER A 103 -18.15 16.23 2.82
C SER A 103 -17.17 15.11 2.48
N PRO A 104 -16.51 15.14 1.31
CA PRO A 104 -15.62 14.07 0.89
C PRO A 104 -14.46 13.92 1.89
N PRO A 105 -14.31 12.77 2.56
CA PRO A 105 -13.17 12.51 3.42
C PRO A 105 -11.95 12.25 2.54
N PHE A 106 -11.20 13.31 2.22
CA PHE A 106 -10.10 13.27 1.25
C PHE A 106 -9.12 12.12 1.47
N ASP A 107 -8.69 11.88 2.70
CA ASP A 107 -7.75 10.80 3.02
C ASP A 107 -8.29 9.42 2.61
N ARG A 108 -9.58 9.16 2.85
CA ARG A 108 -10.20 7.87 2.51
C ARG A 108 -10.52 7.76 1.02
N LEU A 109 -10.88 8.87 0.39
CA LEU A 109 -11.06 8.92 -1.06
C LEU A 109 -9.72 8.66 -1.77
N ALA A 110 -8.64 9.29 -1.32
CA ALA A 110 -7.30 9.04 -1.81
C ALA A 110 -6.85 7.61 -1.53
N ASP A 111 -7.22 7.04 -0.38
CA ASP A 111 -6.94 5.63 -0.05
C ASP A 111 -7.54 4.66 -1.07
N ALA A 112 -8.83 4.80 -1.36
CA ALA A 112 -9.54 3.95 -2.30
C ALA A 112 -9.07 4.13 -3.75
N LEU A 113 -8.76 5.37 -4.15
CA LEU A 113 -8.40 5.73 -5.52
C LEU A 113 -6.91 5.57 -5.84
N LEU A 114 -6.06 5.57 -4.83
CA LEU A 114 -4.62 5.39 -4.93
C LEU A 114 -4.19 4.20 -4.04
N PRO A 115 -4.61 2.97 -4.39
CA PRO A 115 -4.31 1.79 -3.60
C PRO A 115 -2.80 1.53 -3.61
N VAL A 116 -2.28 1.11 -2.47
CA VAL A 116 -0.85 0.83 -2.31
C VAL A 116 -0.67 -0.61 -1.84
N GLY A 117 0.14 -1.37 -2.57
CA GLY A 117 0.54 -2.72 -2.14
C GLY A 117 1.80 -2.67 -1.29
N SER A 118 2.01 -3.65 -0.41
CA SER A 118 3.25 -3.82 0.35
C SER A 118 4.06 -4.97 -0.22
N ILE A 119 5.36 -4.75 -0.40
CA ILE A 119 6.35 -5.78 -0.69
C ILE A 119 7.20 -5.96 0.57
N VAL A 120 7.03 -7.09 1.24
CA VAL A 120 7.86 -7.48 2.39
C VAL A 120 8.99 -8.35 1.87
N LEU A 121 10.21 -7.81 1.91
CA LEU A 121 11.41 -8.53 1.50
C LEU A 121 11.89 -9.43 2.64
N ALA A 122 11.71 -10.74 2.49
CA ALA A 122 12.06 -11.76 3.47
C ALA A 122 12.96 -12.86 2.87
N ALA A 123 13.61 -12.57 1.74
CA ALA A 123 14.44 -13.52 1.01
C ALA A 123 15.95 -13.39 1.32
N GLY A 124 16.32 -12.43 2.17
CA GLY A 124 17.71 -12.13 2.52
C GLY A 124 18.38 -13.25 3.32
N SER A 125 19.67 -13.48 3.04
CA SER A 125 20.44 -14.52 3.71
C SER A 125 20.79 -14.13 5.15
N SER A 126 20.53 -15.02 6.11
CA SER A 126 20.83 -14.82 7.53
C SER A 126 22.26 -15.21 7.89
N THR A 127 23.24 -14.93 7.02
CA THR A 127 24.62 -15.48 7.11
C THR A 127 25.37 -15.09 8.40
N ARG A 128 25.03 -13.95 8.99
CA ARG A 128 25.58 -13.46 10.26
C ARG A 128 24.85 -14.01 11.50
N MET A 129 23.73 -14.72 11.30
CA MET A 129 22.98 -15.38 12.35
C MET A 129 23.36 -16.86 12.39
N SER A 130 23.68 -17.37 13.58
CA SER A 130 23.83 -18.81 13.81
C SER A 130 22.47 -19.40 14.20
N GLY A 131 21.68 -19.86 13.23
CA GLY A 131 20.37 -20.47 13.51
C GLY A 131 19.36 -20.40 12.36
N PRO A 132 18.04 -20.49 12.66
CA PRO A 132 16.98 -20.38 11.65
C PRO A 132 17.00 -19.02 10.95
N GLN A 133 16.27 -18.88 9.84
CA GLN A 133 16.18 -17.59 9.15
C GLN A 133 15.77 -16.47 10.10
N LYS A 134 16.46 -15.32 10.03
CA LYS A 134 16.28 -14.21 10.98
C LYS A 134 14.82 -13.81 11.10
N VAL A 135 14.10 -13.70 9.99
CA VAL A 135 12.67 -13.29 9.94
C VAL A 135 11.72 -14.25 10.69
N LEU A 136 12.18 -15.46 11.04
CA LEU A 136 11.44 -16.48 11.79
C LEU A 136 11.70 -16.43 13.29
N LEU A 137 12.68 -15.63 13.75
CA LEU A 137 12.93 -15.48 15.18
C LEU A 137 11.72 -14.88 15.87
N GLU A 138 11.56 -15.24 17.14
CA GLU A 138 10.39 -14.83 17.91
C GLU A 138 10.52 -13.39 18.40
N PHE A 139 9.51 -12.61 18.13
CA PHE A 139 9.33 -11.25 18.61
C PHE A 139 7.89 -11.12 19.11
N ASP A 140 7.74 -10.70 20.37
CA ASP A 140 6.44 -10.60 21.04
C ASP A 140 5.59 -11.90 20.92
N GLY A 141 6.24 -13.05 21.11
CA GLY A 141 5.59 -14.37 21.07
C GLY A 141 5.28 -14.92 19.68
N ARG A 142 5.65 -14.24 18.59
CA ARG A 142 5.36 -14.65 17.20
C ARG A 142 6.56 -14.43 16.28
N PRO A 143 6.65 -15.06 15.09
CA PRO A 143 7.74 -14.79 14.15
C PRO A 143 7.79 -13.31 13.73
N MET A 144 8.98 -12.69 13.69
CA MET A 144 9.15 -11.26 13.34
C MET A 144 8.45 -10.85 12.05
N ILE A 145 8.47 -11.70 11.04
CA ILE A 145 7.79 -11.46 9.76
C ILE A 145 6.30 -11.14 9.93
N ARG A 146 5.65 -11.69 10.96
CA ARG A 146 4.23 -11.44 11.26
C ARG A 146 3.97 -10.01 11.67
N SER A 147 4.82 -9.44 12.52
CA SER A 147 4.69 -8.04 12.93
C SER A 147 4.78 -7.09 11.73
N VAL A 148 5.64 -7.39 10.76
CA VAL A 148 5.79 -6.59 9.53
C VAL A 148 4.55 -6.71 8.63
N ILE A 149 4.01 -7.92 8.46
CA ILE A 149 2.78 -8.16 7.68
C ILE A 149 1.59 -7.43 8.33
N GLU A 150 1.45 -7.54 9.65
CA GLU A 150 0.40 -6.85 10.42
C GLU A 150 0.54 -5.34 10.29
N ALA A 151 1.76 -4.80 10.40
CA ALA A 151 2.01 -3.37 10.20
C ALA A 151 1.61 -2.90 8.80
N ALA A 152 1.85 -3.70 7.75
CA ALA A 152 1.40 -3.39 6.39
C ALA A 152 -0.13 -3.42 6.27
N SER A 153 -0.76 -4.47 6.81
CA SER A 153 -2.22 -4.65 6.76
C SER A 153 -2.96 -3.54 7.52
N ASP A 154 -2.66 -3.40 8.81
CA ASP A 154 -3.25 -2.38 9.69
C ASP A 154 -2.86 -0.96 9.26
N GLY A 155 -1.76 -0.84 8.52
CA GLY A 155 -1.26 0.42 7.97
C GLY A 155 -2.08 0.93 6.78
N GLY A 156 -2.88 0.07 6.13
CA GLY A 156 -3.74 0.41 4.98
C GLY A 156 -3.23 -0.08 3.62
N CYS A 157 -2.32 -1.07 3.58
CA CYS A 157 -1.92 -1.67 2.31
C CYS A 157 -3.04 -2.58 1.75
N HIS A 158 -3.30 -2.44 0.45
CA HIS A 158 -4.41 -3.09 -0.27
C HIS A 158 -4.05 -4.49 -0.80
N GLN A 159 -2.76 -4.79 -0.83
CA GLN A 159 -2.18 -6.09 -1.16
C GLN A 159 -0.92 -6.23 -0.32
N ILE A 160 -0.62 -7.42 0.16
CA ILE A 160 0.64 -7.72 0.85
C ILE A 160 1.29 -8.87 0.10
N VAL A 161 2.48 -8.64 -0.42
CA VAL A 161 3.31 -9.64 -1.08
C VAL A 161 4.54 -9.86 -0.21
N VAL A 162 4.77 -11.11 0.20
CA VAL A 162 5.98 -11.51 0.91
C VAL A 162 6.87 -12.28 -0.05
N VAL A 163 8.07 -11.76 -0.28
CA VAL A 163 9.07 -12.40 -1.13
C VAL A 163 10.01 -13.22 -0.26
N TYR A 164 10.08 -14.53 -0.49
CA TYR A 164 10.85 -15.48 0.32
C TYR A 164 11.79 -16.34 -0.53
N SER A 165 12.80 -16.93 0.10
CA SER A 165 13.77 -17.84 -0.55
C SER A 165 13.85 -19.23 0.09
N SER A 166 13.16 -19.46 1.23
CA SER A 166 13.10 -20.75 1.93
C SER A 166 11.67 -21.08 2.35
N ASP A 167 11.30 -22.35 2.21
CA ASP A 167 9.97 -22.88 2.56
C ASP A 167 9.64 -22.75 4.06
N GLU A 168 10.65 -22.57 4.92
CA GLU A 168 10.44 -22.28 6.35
C GLU A 168 9.66 -20.97 6.54
N VAL A 169 9.98 -19.93 5.75
CA VAL A 169 9.29 -18.62 5.78
C VAL A 169 7.85 -18.76 5.31
N LYS A 170 7.63 -19.56 4.27
CA LYS A 170 6.29 -19.83 3.71
C LYS A 170 5.33 -20.34 4.78
N SER A 171 5.81 -21.25 5.63
CA SER A 171 5.01 -21.85 6.71
C SER A 171 4.65 -20.85 7.81
N ALA A 172 5.55 -19.89 8.06
CA ALA A 172 5.36 -18.88 9.09
C ALA A 172 4.37 -17.79 8.70
N VAL A 173 4.22 -17.43 7.42
CA VAL A 173 3.41 -16.30 6.91
C VAL A 173 1.91 -16.58 6.79
N GLY A 174 1.49 -17.85 6.69
CA GLY A 174 0.05 -18.21 6.65
C GLY A 174 -0.72 -17.60 5.46
N GLY A 175 -2.01 -17.32 5.64
CA GLY A 175 -2.93 -16.89 4.58
C GLY A 175 -3.11 -15.38 4.40
N ASP A 176 -2.38 -14.56 5.16
CA ASP A 176 -2.60 -13.11 5.24
C ASP A 176 -1.80 -12.31 4.21
N ALA A 177 -0.97 -12.98 3.40
CA ALA A 177 -0.18 -12.37 2.35
C ALA A 177 0.00 -13.31 1.16
N GLU A 178 0.18 -12.72 -0.02
CA GLU A 178 0.58 -13.43 -1.22
C GLU A 178 2.07 -13.81 -1.13
N LEU A 179 2.36 -15.09 -1.33
CA LEU A 179 3.68 -15.66 -1.16
C LEU A 179 4.40 -15.80 -2.50
N VAL A 180 5.51 -15.08 -2.67
CA VAL A 180 6.33 -15.10 -3.89
C VAL A 180 7.69 -15.73 -3.61
N HIS A 181 7.93 -16.91 -4.18
CA HIS A 181 9.23 -17.57 -4.09
C HIS A 181 10.23 -16.91 -5.04
N ASN A 182 11.36 -16.44 -4.52
CA ASN A 182 12.48 -15.94 -5.28
C ASN A 182 13.69 -16.89 -5.19
N PRO A 183 13.89 -17.81 -6.17
CA PRO A 183 15.05 -18.70 -6.20
C PRO A 183 16.36 -17.96 -6.49
N ARG A 184 16.29 -16.71 -6.98
CA ARG A 184 17.45 -15.87 -7.32
C ARG A 184 17.84 -14.91 -6.21
N ALA A 185 17.33 -15.08 -4.99
CA ALA A 185 17.65 -14.19 -3.87
C ALA A 185 19.16 -14.04 -3.59
N HIS A 186 19.95 -15.08 -3.92
CA HIS A 186 21.41 -15.06 -3.83
C HIS A 186 22.09 -14.06 -4.77
N THR A 187 21.40 -13.56 -5.81
CA THR A 187 21.93 -12.54 -6.73
C THR A 187 21.74 -11.12 -6.20
N GLY A 188 21.23 -10.96 -4.98
CA GLY A 188 21.07 -9.67 -4.29
C GLY A 188 19.64 -9.16 -4.23
N MET A 189 19.46 -8.06 -3.50
CA MET A 189 18.16 -7.45 -3.16
C MET A 189 17.32 -7.09 -4.40
N ALA A 190 17.94 -6.67 -5.50
CA ALA A 190 17.24 -6.27 -6.72
C ALA A 190 16.31 -7.38 -7.22
N SER A 191 16.77 -8.63 -7.21
CA SER A 191 15.98 -9.79 -7.65
C SER A 191 14.68 -9.96 -6.84
N SER A 192 14.74 -9.70 -5.54
CA SER A 192 13.61 -9.85 -4.62
C SER A 192 12.61 -8.71 -4.77
N LEU A 193 13.10 -7.48 -4.90
CA LEU A 193 12.26 -6.31 -5.18
C LEU A 193 11.50 -6.51 -6.49
N GLN A 194 12.19 -6.92 -7.56
CA GLN A 194 11.57 -7.20 -8.85
C GLN A 194 10.55 -8.33 -8.79
N ALA A 195 10.82 -9.40 -8.03
CA ALA A 195 9.86 -10.48 -7.82
C ALA A 195 8.57 -9.96 -7.15
N GLY A 196 8.71 -9.12 -6.12
CA GLY A 196 7.57 -8.47 -5.46
C GLY A 196 6.79 -7.54 -6.38
N LEU A 197 7.49 -6.68 -7.14
CA LEU A 197 6.85 -5.74 -8.08
C LEU A 197 6.07 -6.46 -9.19
N ARG A 198 6.58 -7.60 -9.70
CA ARG A 198 5.87 -8.41 -10.70
C ARG A 198 4.59 -9.06 -10.18
N ALA A 199 4.52 -9.36 -8.88
CA ALA A 199 3.34 -9.95 -8.25
C ALA A 199 2.28 -8.92 -7.85
N MET A 200 2.62 -7.63 -7.85
CA MET A 200 1.65 -6.58 -7.54
C MET A 200 0.52 -6.56 -8.56
N ARG A 201 -0.72 -6.44 -8.07
CA ARG A 201 -1.89 -6.27 -8.93
C ARG A 201 -1.71 -5.02 -9.81
N GLN A 202 -2.32 -5.05 -10.98
CA GLN A 202 -2.20 -3.97 -11.96
C GLN A 202 -2.88 -2.66 -11.53
N ASP A 203 -3.74 -2.68 -10.51
CA ASP A 203 -4.43 -1.51 -9.96
C ASP A 203 -3.63 -0.77 -8.89
N MET A 204 -2.55 -1.36 -8.34
CA MET A 204 -1.74 -0.72 -7.30
C MET A 204 -1.02 0.51 -7.85
N GLU A 205 -1.17 1.68 -7.24
CA GLU A 205 -0.51 2.93 -7.68
C GLU A 205 0.89 3.11 -7.10
N ALA A 206 1.21 2.40 -6.03
CA ALA A 206 2.53 2.37 -5.44
C ALA A 206 2.79 1.04 -4.75
N ALA A 207 4.07 0.79 -4.47
CA ALA A 207 4.53 -0.30 -3.62
C ALA A 207 5.24 0.27 -2.39
N LEU A 208 4.76 -0.06 -1.20
CA LEU A 208 5.48 0.12 0.05
C LEU A 208 6.49 -1.03 0.18
N VAL A 209 7.78 -0.74 0.15
CA VAL A 209 8.81 -1.75 0.40
C VAL A 209 9.14 -1.77 1.89
N MET A 210 9.00 -2.93 2.51
CA MET A 210 9.33 -3.19 3.91
C MET A 210 10.36 -4.33 3.99
N LEU A 211 11.15 -4.37 5.07
CA LEU A 211 12.07 -5.46 5.33
C LEU A 211 11.50 -6.40 6.40
N GLY A 212 11.57 -7.71 6.15
CA GLY A 212 10.99 -8.72 7.05
C GLY A 212 11.67 -8.84 8.42
N ASP A 213 12.83 -8.21 8.59
CA ASP A 213 13.64 -8.18 9.80
C ASP A 213 13.59 -6.83 10.53
N GLN A 214 12.63 -5.95 10.17
CA GLN A 214 12.33 -4.70 10.88
C GLN A 214 10.98 -4.80 11.62
N PRO A 215 10.84 -5.69 12.63
CA PRO A 215 9.55 -5.95 13.29
C PRO A 215 9.02 -4.78 14.13
N MET A 216 9.85 -3.76 14.40
CA MET A 216 9.48 -2.57 15.17
C MET A 216 8.83 -1.48 14.32
N VAL A 217 8.81 -1.64 12.98
CA VAL A 217 8.06 -0.76 12.09
C VAL A 217 6.57 -1.04 12.26
N GLY A 218 5.84 -0.09 12.83
CA GLY A 218 4.42 -0.23 13.13
C GLY A 218 3.50 0.34 12.06
N SER A 219 2.21 -0.02 12.14
CA SER A 219 1.16 0.45 11.24
C SER A 219 1.03 1.96 11.20
N ARG A 220 1.31 2.67 12.29
CA ARG A 220 1.30 4.15 12.33
C ARG A 220 2.32 4.76 11.36
N THR A 221 3.51 4.19 11.27
CA THR A 221 4.54 4.62 10.31
C THR A 221 4.08 4.36 8.89
N VAL A 222 3.54 3.16 8.64
CA VAL A 222 2.97 2.79 7.34
C VAL A 222 1.87 3.77 6.93
N SER A 223 0.85 3.99 7.76
CA SER A 223 -0.24 4.93 7.47
C SER A 223 0.24 6.37 7.29
N ALA A 224 1.29 6.79 7.99
CA ALA A 224 1.87 8.12 7.81
C ALA A 224 2.57 8.26 6.45
N LEU A 225 3.27 7.22 5.99
CA LEU A 225 3.89 7.19 4.66
C LEU A 225 2.89 7.14 3.53
N LEU A 226 1.86 6.30 3.65
CA LEU A 226 0.79 6.22 2.65
C LEU A 226 0.07 7.56 2.52
N ARG A 227 -0.28 8.20 3.66
CA ARG A 227 -0.84 9.56 3.66
C ARG A 227 0.14 10.58 3.09
N GLY A 228 1.42 10.46 3.43
CA GLY A 228 2.47 11.33 2.90
C GLY A 228 2.53 11.31 1.39
N TRP A 229 2.59 10.12 0.80
CA TRP A 229 2.64 9.91 -0.64
C TRP A 229 1.35 10.32 -1.38
N ARG A 230 0.18 10.28 -0.72
CA ARG A 230 -1.09 10.68 -1.33
C ARG A 230 -1.33 12.19 -1.37
N ARG A 231 -0.53 12.98 -0.63
CA ARG A 231 -0.65 14.45 -0.63
C ARG A 231 -0.40 15.04 -2.03
N GLU A 232 -0.97 16.21 -2.27
CA GLU A 232 -0.70 16.96 -3.49
C GLU A 232 0.79 17.32 -3.63
N GLY A 233 1.32 17.21 -4.86
CA GLY A 233 2.74 17.42 -5.15
C GLY A 233 3.68 16.37 -4.55
N ALA A 234 3.14 15.35 -3.88
CA ALA A 234 3.93 14.38 -3.16
C ALA A 234 4.75 13.48 -4.09
N ARG A 235 5.90 13.11 -3.55
CA ARG A 235 6.95 12.33 -4.20
C ARG A 235 7.03 10.97 -3.49
N PRO A 236 7.84 10.00 -3.98
CA PRO A 236 8.18 8.82 -3.18
C PRO A 236 8.39 9.18 -1.70
N ALA A 237 7.73 8.47 -0.79
CA ALA A 237 7.76 8.80 0.63
C ALA A 237 8.65 7.81 1.39
N VAL A 238 9.62 8.30 2.16
CA VAL A 238 10.56 7.47 2.94
C VAL A 238 10.41 7.72 4.43
N ALA A 239 10.61 6.68 5.24
CA ALA A 239 10.72 6.83 6.68
C ALA A 239 12.09 7.38 7.07
N VAL A 240 12.12 8.35 7.98
CA VAL A 240 13.34 8.80 8.67
C VAL A 240 13.10 8.70 10.16
N ALA A 241 13.98 7.97 10.86
CA ALA A 241 14.02 7.98 12.32
C ALA A 241 14.37 9.41 12.79
N ARG A 242 13.66 9.91 13.81
CA ARG A 242 13.70 11.33 14.23
C ARG A 242 15.09 11.94 14.44
N ASP A 243 16.12 11.13 14.69
CA ASP A 243 17.43 11.60 15.13
C ASP A 243 18.60 11.26 14.19
N GLU A 244 18.35 10.57 13.06
CA GLU A 244 19.44 10.04 12.22
C GLU A 244 19.66 10.78 10.91
N GLY A 245 18.72 11.62 10.47
CA GLY A 245 18.78 12.41 9.23
C GLY A 245 18.88 11.60 7.93
N LYS A 246 19.09 10.28 8.03
CA LYS A 246 19.13 9.31 6.95
C LYS A 246 17.84 8.52 6.95
N TRP A 247 17.33 8.26 5.76
CA TRP A 247 16.13 7.47 5.60
C TRP A 247 16.46 5.98 5.52
N ALA A 248 15.54 5.18 6.02
CA ALA A 248 15.56 3.73 5.94
C ALA A 248 14.21 3.23 5.44
N PRO A 249 14.13 1.97 4.95
CA PRO A 249 12.84 1.33 4.81
C PRO A 249 12.01 1.49 6.11
N PRO A 250 10.68 1.63 5.99
CA PRO A 250 9.90 1.46 4.77
C PRO A 250 9.91 2.65 3.81
N VAL A 251 9.69 2.37 2.51
CA VAL A 251 9.64 3.36 1.43
C VAL A 251 8.47 3.12 0.48
N VAL A 252 7.71 4.17 0.16
CA VAL A 252 6.64 4.13 -0.85
C VAL A 252 7.22 4.50 -2.22
N LEU A 253 7.15 3.55 -3.14
CA LEU A 253 7.64 3.66 -4.51
C LEU A 253 6.46 3.75 -5.47
N ALA A 254 6.23 4.95 -5.99
CA ALA A 254 5.18 5.22 -6.96
C ALA A 254 5.37 4.36 -8.22
N ARG A 255 4.27 3.94 -8.86
CA ARG A 255 4.31 3.04 -10.02
C ARG A 255 5.16 3.58 -11.17
N GLU A 256 5.27 4.89 -11.31
CA GLU A 256 6.07 5.53 -12.36
C GLU A 256 7.57 5.22 -12.22
N LEU A 257 8.03 4.80 -11.04
CA LEU A 257 9.42 4.38 -10.81
C LEU A 257 9.67 2.90 -11.11
N TRP A 258 8.61 2.09 -11.30
CA TRP A 258 8.77 0.64 -11.33
C TRP A 258 9.61 0.18 -12.51
N ASP A 259 9.43 0.75 -13.70
CA ASP A 259 10.23 0.38 -14.88
C ASP A 259 11.74 0.60 -14.64
N GLU A 260 12.11 1.66 -13.93
CA GLU A 260 13.50 1.94 -13.56
C GLU A 260 13.99 0.98 -12.47
N LEU A 261 13.16 0.69 -11.45
CA LEU A 261 13.47 -0.31 -10.41
C LEU A 261 13.67 -1.71 -11.01
N MET A 262 12.98 -2.03 -12.11
CA MET A 262 13.14 -3.28 -12.84
C MET A 262 14.50 -3.42 -13.55
N THR A 263 15.28 -2.33 -13.66
CA THR A 263 16.64 -2.33 -14.23
C THR A 263 17.75 -2.50 -13.19
N LEU A 264 17.41 -2.50 -11.89
CA LEU A 264 18.40 -2.68 -10.82
C LEU A 264 19.03 -4.07 -10.86
N GLU A 265 20.30 -4.16 -10.45
CA GLU A 265 21.08 -5.40 -10.40
C GLU A 265 21.81 -5.54 -9.06
N GLY A 266 22.15 -6.79 -8.70
CA GLY A 266 22.93 -7.08 -7.50
C GLY A 266 22.21 -6.66 -6.21
N ASP A 267 22.98 -6.09 -5.29
CA ASP A 267 22.50 -5.60 -4.00
C ASP A 267 21.85 -4.21 -4.05
N ALA A 268 21.61 -3.68 -5.27
CA ALA A 268 20.89 -2.44 -5.43
C ALA A 268 19.40 -2.59 -5.05
N GLY A 269 18.88 -1.59 -4.36
CA GLY A 269 17.46 -1.45 -4.01
C GLY A 269 16.98 -0.04 -4.27
N ALA A 270 15.83 0.30 -3.69
CA ALA A 270 15.23 1.62 -3.85
C ALA A 270 16.17 2.77 -3.46
N ARG A 271 17.07 2.53 -2.50
CA ARG A 271 17.97 3.57 -1.98
C ARG A 271 18.90 4.14 -3.03
N GLN A 272 19.55 3.27 -3.81
CA GLN A 272 20.47 3.65 -4.86
C GLN A 272 19.81 4.51 -5.94
N LEU A 273 18.50 4.31 -6.13
CA LEU A 273 17.71 5.07 -7.08
C LEU A 273 17.30 6.45 -6.54
N LEU A 274 16.91 6.51 -5.27
CA LEU A 274 16.37 7.72 -4.63
C LEU A 274 17.48 8.66 -4.13
N ASP A 275 18.63 8.15 -3.69
CA ASP A 275 19.75 8.98 -3.24
C ASP A 275 20.35 9.83 -4.37
N ARG A 276 20.17 9.40 -5.62
CA ARG A 276 20.56 10.18 -6.82
C ARG A 276 19.59 11.30 -7.14
N ARG A 277 18.41 11.29 -6.52
CA ARG A 277 17.28 12.18 -6.78
C ARG A 277 16.60 12.56 -5.46
N PRO A 278 17.33 13.17 -4.49
CA PRO A 278 16.79 13.49 -3.18
C PRO A 278 15.62 14.47 -3.27
N GLU A 279 15.54 15.26 -4.35
CA GLU A 279 14.37 16.05 -4.65
C GLU A 279 13.14 15.14 -4.76
N LEU A 280 13.21 13.94 -5.36
CA LEU A 280 12.09 13.02 -5.52
C LEU A 280 11.66 12.29 -4.23
N VAL A 281 12.03 12.79 -3.04
CA VAL A 281 11.76 12.08 -1.79
C VAL A 281 11.11 13.00 -0.76
N ASP A 282 9.89 12.63 -0.33
CA ASP A 282 9.26 13.21 0.83
C ASP A 282 9.66 12.43 2.09
N VAL A 283 10.15 13.17 3.09
CA VAL A 283 10.56 12.59 4.36
C VAL A 283 9.38 12.56 5.33
N VAL A 284 9.10 11.39 5.88
CA VAL A 284 8.10 11.21 6.95
C VAL A 284 8.82 10.82 8.24
N PRO A 285 8.88 11.72 9.24
CA PRO A 285 9.46 11.40 10.53
C PRO A 285 8.66 10.30 11.23
N THR A 286 9.36 9.32 11.81
CA THR A 286 8.73 8.28 12.64
C THR A 286 9.31 8.23 14.06
N LEU A 287 8.48 7.78 14.99
CA LEU A 287 8.87 7.40 16.36
C LEU A 287 9.29 5.92 16.45
N ASP A 288 9.01 5.14 15.42
CA ASP A 288 9.36 3.72 15.37
C ASP A 288 10.86 3.57 15.13
N ARG A 289 11.40 2.44 15.60
CA ARG A 289 12.77 2.05 15.33
C ARG A 289 12.86 1.37 13.96
N LEU A 290 13.84 1.78 13.17
CA LEU A 290 14.07 1.29 11.81
C LEU A 290 15.30 0.36 11.73
N ASP A 291 15.69 -0.25 12.86
CA ASP A 291 16.89 -1.08 12.92
C ASP A 291 16.69 -2.41 12.19
N ASP A 292 17.73 -2.83 11.46
CA ASP A 292 17.83 -4.17 10.90
C ASP A 292 18.35 -5.15 11.96
N ILE A 293 17.83 -6.38 11.95
CA ILE A 293 18.22 -7.43 12.90
C ILE A 293 19.19 -8.38 12.22
N ASP A 294 20.47 -8.03 12.22
CA ASP A 294 21.49 -8.74 11.45
C ASP A 294 22.34 -9.71 12.27
N THR A 295 22.44 -9.49 13.58
CA THR A 295 23.28 -10.27 14.47
C THR A 295 22.51 -10.79 15.70
N PRO A 296 23.02 -11.85 16.36
CA PRO A 296 22.43 -12.32 17.62
C PRO A 296 22.38 -11.25 18.71
N ALA A 297 23.31 -10.29 18.69
CA ALA A 297 23.32 -9.16 19.61
C ALA A 297 22.16 -8.19 19.33
N ASP A 298 21.88 -7.89 18.07
CA ASP A 298 20.74 -7.04 17.66
C ASP A 298 19.43 -7.66 18.12
N TYR A 299 19.25 -8.96 17.86
CA TYR A 299 18.09 -9.71 18.31
C TYR A 299 17.95 -9.70 19.84
N ALA A 300 19.03 -9.96 20.58
CA ALA A 300 19.02 -9.95 22.04
C ALA A 300 18.65 -8.57 22.62
N ASN A 301 19.08 -7.48 21.98
CA ASN A 301 18.73 -6.13 22.39
C ASN A 301 17.23 -5.87 22.25
N ILE A 302 16.62 -6.31 21.16
CA ILE A 302 15.21 -6.04 20.87
C ILE A 302 14.28 -6.91 21.72
N VAL A 303 14.60 -8.20 21.92
CA VAL A 303 13.81 -9.09 22.79
C VAL A 303 13.76 -8.58 24.23
N ARG A 304 14.79 -7.86 24.71
CA ARG A 304 14.77 -7.24 26.04
C ARG A 304 13.76 -6.11 26.18
N LEU A 305 13.40 -5.44 25.07
CA LEU A 305 12.40 -4.38 25.06
C LEU A 305 10.96 -4.94 25.14
N PHE A 306 10.78 -6.21 24.77
CA PHE A 306 9.49 -6.92 24.77
C PHE A 306 9.58 -8.19 25.63
N PRO A 307 9.76 -8.05 26.96
CA PRO A 307 9.92 -9.20 27.83
C PRO A 307 8.65 -10.06 27.80
N ARG A 308 8.82 -11.36 27.54
CA ARG A 308 7.71 -12.33 27.62
C ARG A 308 6.96 -12.15 28.94
N PRO A 309 5.61 -12.21 28.95
CA PRO A 309 4.86 -12.33 30.19
C PRO A 309 5.42 -13.50 30.99
N LYS A 310 5.79 -13.28 32.26
CA LYS A 310 6.17 -14.39 33.14
C LYS A 310 5.01 -15.39 33.15
N PRO A 311 5.26 -16.70 32.95
CA PRO A 311 4.19 -17.68 33.08
C PRO A 311 3.57 -17.52 34.47
N THR A 312 2.27 -17.25 34.50
CA THR A 312 1.52 -17.15 35.75
C THR A 312 1.71 -18.47 36.50
N PRO A 313 2.15 -18.46 37.77
CA PRO A 313 2.24 -19.70 38.54
C PRO A 313 0.88 -20.37 38.51
N LYS A 314 0.82 -21.63 38.08
CA LYS A 314 -0.40 -22.43 38.24
C LYS A 314 -0.69 -22.51 39.75
N ALA A 315 -1.81 -21.94 40.16
CA ALA A 315 -2.36 -22.09 41.50
C ALA A 315 -2.85 -23.53 41.73
#